data_AF-A0A8C6CZ78-F1
#
_entry.id   AF-A0A8C6CZ78-F1
#
_cell.length_a   1.000
_cell.length_b   1.000
_cell.length_c   1.000
_cell.angle_alpha   90.00
_cell.angle_beta   90.00
_cell.angle_gamma   90.00
#
_symmetry.space_group_name_H-M   'P 1'
#
loop_
_entity.id
_entity.type
_entity.pdbx_description
1 polymer ?
#
loop_
_entity_poly.entity_id
_entity_poly.type
_entity_poly.pdbx_seq_one_letter_code
_entity_poly.pdbx_strand_id
1 'polypeptide(L)' 'DSVVFEDVTVNFTLEKWALLDFSQKKLDRDVMGETFRNLTSVGTTWEDHDIEDQYRNQGRKRENL' A
#
# COMPACT_ATOMS: atom_id res chain seq x y z
N ASP A 1 -10.83 -19.26 0.56
CA ASP A 1 -9.68 -18.89 -0.28
C ASP A 1 -9.05 -17.60 0.20
N SER A 2 -7.73 -17.61 0.35
CA SER A 2 -6.91 -16.44 0.68
C SER A 2 -5.98 -16.19 -0.49
N VAL A 3 -6.00 -14.99 -1.05
CA VAL A 3 -5.12 -14.57 -2.15
C VAL A 3 -3.77 -14.21 -1.54
N VAL A 4 -2.68 -14.79 -2.06
CA VAL A 4 -1.32 -14.45 -1.62
C VAL A 4 -0.72 -13.37 -2.51
N PHE A 5 0.30 -12.67 -2.02
CA PHE A 5 0.94 -11.58 -2.75
C PHE A 5 1.46 -12.01 -4.13
N GLU A 6 1.92 -13.26 -4.24
CA GLU A 6 2.40 -13.87 -5.48
C GLU A 6 1.29 -14.07 -6.52
N ASP A 7 0.03 -14.20 -6.10
CA ASP A 7 -1.10 -14.34 -7.03
C ASP A 7 -1.43 -13.02 -7.75
N VAL A 8 -1.00 -11.89 -7.19
CA VAL A 8 -1.32 -10.56 -7.72
C VAL A 8 -0.08 -9.83 -8.27
N THR A 9 1.12 -10.38 -8.10
CA THR A 9 2.35 -9.73 -8.57
C THR A 9 2.80 -10.21 -9.92
N VAL A 10 3.07 -9.26 -10.82
CA VAL A 10 3.72 -9.52 -12.10
C VAL A 10 5.22 -9.29 -11.95
N ASN A 11 6.01 -10.36 -12.08
CA ASN A 11 7.46 -10.26 -12.04
C ASN A 11 8.01 -9.66 -13.34
N PHE A 12 8.39 -8.39 -13.28
CA PHE A 12 9.07 -7.68 -14.37
C PHE A 12 10.58 -7.78 -14.22
N THR A 13 11.21 -8.50 -15.15
CA THR A 13 12.67 -8.44 -15.34
C THR A 13 13.03 -7.32 -16.31
N LEU A 14 14.24 -6.75 -16.18
CA LEU A 14 14.71 -5.69 -17.08
C LEU A 14 14.71 -6.12 -18.56
N GLU A 15 14.98 -7.39 -18.83
CA GLU A 15 14.95 -7.97 -20.17
C GLU A 15 13.52 -7.97 -20.76
N LYS A 16 12.52 -8.34 -19.96
CA LYS A 16 11.11 -8.25 -20.38
C LYS A 16 10.69 -6.80 -20.58
N TRP A 17 11.12 -5.91 -19.69
CA TRP A 17 10.84 -4.48 -19.80
C TRP A 17 11.39 -3.88 -21.08
N ALA A 18 12.59 -4.27 -21.51
CA ALA A 18 13.18 -3.80 -22.77
C ALA A 18 12.33 -4.16 -23.99
N LEU A 19 11.67 -5.32 -23.96
CA LEU A 19 10.83 -5.85 -25.05
C LEU A 19 9.40 -5.30 -25.09
N LEU A 20 8.94 -4.60 -24.05
CA LEU A 20 7.60 -4.00 -24.03
C LEU A 20 7.49 -2.84 -25.03
N ASP A 21 6.33 -2.74 -25.66
CA ASP A 21 5.96 -1.57 -26.44
C ASP A 21 5.71 -0.34 -25.52
N PHE A 22 5.61 0.83 -26.14
CA PHE A 22 5.42 2.08 -25.42
C PHE A 22 4.11 2.12 -24.62
N SER A 23 3.05 1.50 -25.14
CA SER A 23 1.73 1.48 -24.49
C SER A 23 1.74 0.59 -23.25
N GLN A 24 2.40 -0.56 -23.31
CA GLN A 24 2.60 -1.48 -22.18
C GLN A 24 3.45 -0.84 -21.09
N LYS A 25 4.59 -0.23 -21.45
CA LYS A 25 5.43 0.51 -20.48
C LYS A 25 4.68 1.63 -19.77
N LYS A 26 3.79 2.32 -20.51
CA LYS A 26 2.95 3.37 -19.94
C LYS A 26 1.95 2.77 -18.95
N LEU A 27 1.24 1.71 -19.35
CA LEU A 27 0.27 1.03 -18.50
C LEU A 27 0.92 0.51 -17.21
N ASP A 28 2.08 -0.13 -17.30
CA ASP A 28 2.80 -0.63 -16.13
C ASP A 28 3.22 0.50 -15.18
N ARG A 29 3.62 1.66 -15.73
CA ARG A 29 3.92 2.86 -14.92
C ARG A 29 2.69 3.41 -14.22
N ASP A 30 1.56 3.45 -14.91
CA ASP A 30 0.30 3.96 -14.38
C ASP A 30 -0.20 3.05 -13.25
N VAL A 31 -0.23 1.73 -13.48
CA VAL A 31 -0.64 0.72 -12.48
C VAL A 31 0.28 0.73 -11.25
N MET A 32 1.61 0.78 -11.44
CA MET A 32 2.54 0.86 -10.30
C MET A 32 2.41 2.19 -9.54
N GLY A 33 2.12 3.29 -10.24
CA GLY A 33 1.87 4.59 -9.63
C GLY A 33 0.61 4.60 -8.76
N GLU A 34 -0.49 4.03 -9.26
CA GLU A 34 -1.72 3.86 -8.48
C GLU A 34 -1.53 2.92 -7.30
N THR A 35 -0.80 1.81 -7.48
CA THR A 35 -0.49 0.86 -6.41
C THR A 35 0.31 1.55 -5.30
N PHE A 36 1.33 2.34 -5.64
CA PHE A 36 2.10 3.09 -4.64
C PHE A 36 1.25 4.13 -3.90
N ARG A 37 0.36 4.83 -4.60
CA ARG A 37 -0.57 5.78 -3.97
C ARG A 37 -1.54 5.08 -3.03
N ASN A 38 -2.10 3.94 -3.44
CA ASN A 38 -2.99 3.15 -2.61
C ASN A 38 -2.27 2.63 -1.36
N LEU A 39 -1.05 2.10 -1.51
CA LEU A 39 -0.23 1.66 -0.37
C LEU A 39 0.10 2.82 0.58
N THR A 40 0.47 3.98 0.05
CA THR A 40 0.73 5.18 0.87
C THR A 40 -0.53 5.63 1.60
N SER A 41 -1.68 5.61 0.92
CA SER A 41 -2.98 5.96 1.52
C SER A 41 -3.38 4.99 2.63
N VAL A 42 -3.21 3.69 2.42
CA VAL A 42 -3.49 2.69 3.46
C VAL A 42 -2.51 2.87 4.63
N GLY A 43 -1.21 3.03 4.37
CA GLY A 43 -0.22 3.27 5.42
C GLY A 43 -0.52 4.51 6.27
N THR A 44 -0.90 5.63 5.63
CA THR A 44 -1.30 6.85 6.36
C THR A 44 -2.58 6.66 7.17
N THR A 45 -3.57 5.91 6.66
CA THR A 45 -4.75 5.59 7.49
C THR A 45 -4.43 4.75 8.71
N TRP A 46 -3.38 3.92 8.68
CA TRP A 46 -2.98 3.11 9.82
C TRP A 46 -2.25 3.95 10.87
N GLU A 47 -1.40 4.89 10.43
CA GLU A 47 -0.72 5.84 11.33
C GLU A 47 -1.72 6.78 12.03
N ASP A 48 -2.71 7.33 11.33
CA ASP A 48 -3.73 8.21 11.93
C ASP A 48 -4.60 7.46 12.96
N HIS A 49 -4.99 6.22 12.66
CA HIS A 49 -5.85 5.45 13.56
C HIS A 49 -5.12 4.94 14.80
N ASP A 50 -3.85 4.54 14.68
CA ASP A 50 -3.03 4.09 15.82
C ASP A 50 -2.70 5.25 16.77
N ILE A 51 -2.47 6.46 16.23
CA ILE A 51 -2.19 7.64 17.05
C ILE A 51 -3.44 8.04 17.85
N GLU A 52 -4.63 8.09 17.23
CA GLU A 52 -5.86 8.51 17.91
C GLU A 52 -6.32 7.52 19.00
N ASP A 53 -6.25 6.20 18.73
CA ASP A 53 -6.63 5.19 19.73
C ASP A 53 -5.68 5.16 20.93
N GLN A 54 -4.38 5.44 20.73
CA GLN A 54 -3.42 5.60 21.82
C GLN A 54 -3.77 6.80 22.72
N TYR A 55 -4.08 7.96 22.16
CA TYR A 55 -4.47 9.14 22.95
C TYR A 55 -5.80 8.92 23.71
N ARG A 56 -6.79 8.32 23.06
CA ARG A 56 -8.10 8.07 23.65
C ARG A 56 -8.05 7.04 24.79
N ASN A 57 -7.21 6.03 24.68
CA ASN A 57 -7.00 5.04 25.75
C ASN A 57 -6.19 5.62 26.93
N GLN A 58 -5.25 6.54 26.68
CA GLN A 58 -4.54 7.24 27.76
C GLN A 58 -5.45 8.18 28.57
N GLY A 59 -6.40 8.85 27.93
CA GLY A 59 -7.40 9.69 28.62
C GLY A 59 -8.24 8.89 29.62
N ARG A 60 -8.78 7.75 29.18
CA ARG A 60 -9.60 6.87 30.04
C ARG A 60 -8.83 6.21 31.18
N LYS A 61 -7.53 5.98 31.00
CA LYS A 61 -6.68 5.39 32.04
C LYS A 61 -6.40 6.37 33.20
N ARG A 62 -6.48 7.68 32.95
CA ARG A 62 -6.34 8.72 33.98
C ARG A 62 -7.63 8.99 34.76
N GLU A 63 -8.78 8.62 34.20
CA GLU A 63 -10.10 8.77 34.85
C GLU A 63 -10.45 7.63 35.82
N ASN A 64 -9.63 6.57 35.87
CA ASN A 64 -9.80 5.41 36.76
C ASN A 64 -8.75 5.35 37.90
N LEU A 65 -8.08 6.46 38.20
CA LEU A 65 -7.15 6.67 39.32
C LEU A 65 -7.72 7.76 40.24
#